data_AF-A0A536I4X4-F1
#
_entry.id   AF-A0A536I4X4-F1
#
_cell.length_a   1.000
_cell.length_b   1.000
_cell.length_c   1.000
_cell.angle_alpha   90.00
_cell.angle_beta   90.00
_cell.angle_gamma   90.00
#
_symmetry.space_group_name_H-M   'P 1'
#
loop_
_entity.id
_entity.type
_entity.pdbx_description
1 polymer ?
#
loop_
_entity_poly.entity_id
_entity_poly.type
_entity_poly.pdbx_seq_one_letter_code
_entity_poly.pdbx_strand_id
1 'polypeptide(L)'
;MPVSSIGTWARIAAARLLQVVLGLVVLYFSLPMFSSAGLQEPNVGVWLGLVCIGLLTASASRAEGHVFASLWVAVLAFALPAFLLSLGGVGKTPCPPNPPPITNTYSCVFPGYGALLAFALVLMAAAIVGAVLDLRALLVRAGRASS
;
A
#
# COMPACT_ATOMS: atom_id res chain seq x y z
N MET A 1 28.75 1.48 22.40
CA MET A 1 29.24 2.25 21.24
C MET A 1 28.13 3.23 20.87
N PRO A 2 28.38 4.55 20.85
CA PRO A 2 27.36 5.51 20.49
C PRO A 2 27.08 5.38 18.99
N VAL A 3 25.92 4.85 18.64
CA VAL A 3 25.47 4.83 17.24
C VAL A 3 25.30 6.29 16.82
N SER A 4 26.00 6.74 15.77
CA SER A 4 25.83 8.12 15.32
C SER A 4 24.36 8.33 14.94
N SER A 5 23.75 9.37 15.52
CA SER A 5 22.34 9.73 15.30
C SER A 5 21.99 9.71 13.80
N ILE A 6 22.89 10.22 12.95
CA ILE A 6 22.75 10.30 11.48
C ILE A 6 22.56 8.92 10.84
N GLY A 7 23.32 7.90 11.24
CA GLY A 7 23.22 6.56 10.65
C GLY A 7 21.89 5.88 10.95
N THR A 8 21.30 6.18 12.11
CA THR A 8 19.99 5.63 12.51
C THR A 8 18.86 6.28 11.74
N TRP A 9 18.86 7.60 11.60
CA TRP A 9 17.86 8.34 10.82
C TRP A 9 17.87 7.96 9.34
N ALA A 10 19.06 7.82 8.75
CA ALA A 10 19.21 7.38 7.37
C ALA A 10 18.60 5.99 7.13
N ARG A 11 18.82 5.05 8.06
CA ARG A 11 18.25 3.70 7.98
C ARG A 11 16.73 3.69 8.07
N ILE A 12 16.16 4.49 8.97
CA ILE A 12 14.70 4.63 9.11
C ILE A 12 14.11 5.22 7.83
N ALA A 13 14.68 6.32 7.33
CA ALA A 13 14.23 6.96 6.09
C ALA A 13 14.29 6.00 4.90
N ALA A 14 15.40 5.25 4.74
CA ALA A 14 15.54 4.24 3.69
C ALA A 14 14.49 3.13 3.80
N ALA A 15 14.18 2.65 5.01
CA ALA A 15 13.13 1.65 5.22
C ALA A 15 11.75 2.18 4.82
N ARG A 16 11.41 3.44 5.15
CA ARG A 16 10.14 4.06 4.73
C ARG A 16 10.07 4.23 3.22
N LEU A 17 11.14 4.70 2.57
CA LEU A 17 11.21 4.81 1.12
C LEU A 17 11.04 3.46 0.44
N LEU A 18 11.69 2.42 0.97
CA LEU A 18 11.55 1.07 0.44
C LEU A 18 10.12 0.52 0.63
N GLN A 19 9.45 0.86 1.75
CA GLN A 19 8.03 0.54 1.94
C GLN A 19 7.13 1.22 0.90
N VAL A 20 7.41 2.49 0.55
CA VAL A 20 6.68 3.18 -0.53
C VAL A 20 6.86 2.45 -1.86
N VAL A 21 8.11 2.14 -2.23
CA VAL A 21 8.43 1.44 -3.48
C VAL A 21 7.74 0.07 -3.53
N LEU A 22 7.82 -0.71 -2.46
CA LEU A 22 7.18 -2.02 -2.39
C LEU A 22 5.65 -1.93 -2.46
N GLY A 23 5.03 -0.93 -1.83
CA GLY A 23 3.58 -0.67 -1.95
C GLY A 23 3.16 -0.39 -3.39
N LEU A 24 3.95 0.42 -4.13
CA LEU A 24 3.72 0.70 -5.54
C LEU A 24 3.94 -0.53 -6.43
N VAL A 25 4.95 -1.35 -6.14
CA VAL A 25 5.20 -2.61 -6.84
C VAL A 25 4.02 -3.56 -6.65
N VAL A 26 3.54 -3.73 -5.41
CA VAL A 26 2.36 -4.56 -5.12
C VAL A 26 1.13 -4.02 -5.84
N LEU A 27 0.95 -2.70 -5.91
CA LEU A 27 -0.13 -2.10 -6.69
C LEU A 27 -0.05 -2.51 -8.15
N TYR A 28 1.10 -2.30 -8.79
CA TYR A 28 1.31 -2.64 -10.20
C TYR A 28 0.95 -4.11 -10.50
N PHE A 29 1.43 -5.05 -9.68
CA PHE A 29 1.13 -6.47 -9.86
C PHE A 29 -0.29 -6.86 -9.45
N SER A 30 -0.96 -6.10 -8.59
CA SER A 30 -2.34 -6.37 -8.17
C SER A 30 -3.38 -5.97 -9.21
N LEU A 31 -3.08 -4.97 -10.06
CA LEU A 31 -4.03 -4.48 -11.07
C LEU A 31 -4.68 -5.59 -11.90
N PRO A 32 -3.95 -6.55 -12.52
CA PRO A 32 -4.57 -7.61 -13.30
C PRO A 32 -5.49 -8.55 -12.50
N MET A 33 -5.41 -8.57 -11.16
CA MET A 33 -6.27 -9.41 -10.32
C MET A 33 -7.72 -8.91 -10.25
N PHE A 34 -7.96 -7.62 -10.51
CA PHE A 34 -9.28 -7.02 -10.40
C PHE A 34 -10.03 -7.15 -11.74
N SER A 35 -10.86 -8.18 -11.90
CA SER A 35 -11.57 -8.43 -13.16
C SER A 35 -13.09 -8.24 -13.04
N SER A 36 -13.80 -8.24 -14.17
CA SER A 36 -15.27 -8.26 -14.21
C SER A 36 -15.87 -9.55 -13.62
N ALA A 37 -15.09 -10.64 -13.59
CA ALA A 37 -15.46 -11.90 -12.96
C ALA A 37 -15.18 -11.90 -11.43
N GLY A 38 -14.67 -10.79 -10.88
CA GLY A 38 -14.28 -10.67 -9.48
C GLY A 38 -12.77 -10.63 -9.27
N LEU A 39 -12.37 -10.82 -8.01
CA LEU A 39 -10.97 -10.84 -7.59
C LEU A 39 -10.34 -12.19 -7.94
N GLN A 40 -9.36 -12.18 -8.83
CA GLN A 40 -8.58 -13.36 -9.19
C GLN A 40 -7.49 -13.64 -8.14
N GLU A 41 -6.92 -14.84 -8.19
CA GLU A 41 -5.86 -15.25 -7.25
C GLU A 41 -4.62 -14.36 -7.33
N PRO A 42 -3.91 -14.14 -6.21
CA PRO A 42 -2.71 -13.33 -6.21
C PRO A 42 -1.59 -13.99 -7.01
N ASN A 43 -1.02 -13.23 -7.95
CA ASN A 43 0.14 -13.68 -8.70
C ASN A 43 1.42 -13.62 -7.84
N VAL A 44 2.48 -14.27 -8.34
CA VAL A 44 3.79 -14.35 -7.67
C VAL A 44 4.35 -12.97 -7.34
N GLY A 45 4.12 -11.95 -8.18
CA GLY A 45 4.58 -10.59 -7.93
C GLY A 45 3.95 -9.98 -6.68
N VAL A 46 2.64 -10.16 -6.50
CA VAL A 46 1.93 -9.72 -5.29
C VAL A 46 2.42 -10.48 -4.06
N TRP A 47 2.54 -11.80 -4.13
CA TRP A 47 3.06 -12.60 -3.01
C TRP A 47 4.47 -12.19 -2.59
N LEU A 48 5.37 -12.05 -3.55
CA LEU A 48 6.76 -11.64 -3.29
C LEU A 48 6.81 -10.24 -2.68
N GLY A 49 6.03 -9.29 -3.22
CA GLY A 49 5.92 -7.95 -2.67
C GLY A 49 5.41 -7.93 -1.23
N LEU A 50 4.36 -8.71 -0.93
CA LEU A 50 3.82 -8.83 0.44
C LEU A 50 4.84 -9.44 1.41
N VAL A 51 5.58 -10.47 0.99
CA VAL A 51 6.66 -11.06 1.79
C VAL A 51 7.75 -10.02 2.06
N CYS A 52 8.19 -9.27 1.05
CA CYS A 52 9.18 -8.20 1.22
C CYS A 52 8.70 -7.10 2.18
N ILE A 53 7.44 -6.66 2.06
CA ILE A 53 6.84 -5.68 2.98
C ILE A 53 6.80 -6.26 4.40
N GLY A 54 6.40 -7.52 4.56
CA GLY A 54 6.36 -8.21 5.85
C GLY A 54 7.74 -8.30 6.50
N LEU A 55 8.76 -8.70 5.76
CA LEU A 55 10.15 -8.78 6.24
C LEU A 55 10.69 -7.40 6.61
N LEU A 56 10.43 -6.38 5.78
CA LEU A 56 10.88 -5.01 6.05
C LEU A 56 10.19 -4.45 7.29
N THR A 57 8.89 -4.66 7.42
CA THR A 57 8.09 -4.28 8.59
C THR A 57 8.56 -5.00 9.85
N ALA A 58 8.85 -6.30 9.78
CA ALA A 58 9.39 -7.05 10.91
C ALA A 58 10.78 -6.55 11.32
N SER A 59 11.63 -6.22 10.34
CA SER A 59 12.96 -5.65 10.60
C SER A 59 12.88 -4.26 11.25
N ALA A 60 11.97 -3.41 10.77
CA ALA A 60 11.69 -2.09 11.35
C ALA A 60 11.10 -2.22 12.75
N SER A 61 10.15 -3.14 12.95
CA SER A 61 9.52 -3.40 14.25
C SER A 61 10.52 -3.86 15.31
N ARG A 62 11.54 -4.64 14.92
CA ARG A 62 12.63 -5.04 15.82
C ARG A 62 13.57 -3.88 16.15
N ALA A 63 13.91 -3.05 15.17
CA ALA A 63 14.77 -1.88 15.38
C ALA A 63 14.08 -0.78 16.21
N GLU A 64 12.79 -0.59 15.96
CA GLU A 64 11.96 0.43 16.59
C GLU A 64 11.21 -0.10 17.80
N GLY A 65 11.28 -1.39 18.17
CA GLY A 65 10.72 -1.98 19.40
C GLY A 65 9.19 -1.96 19.54
N HIS A 66 8.43 -1.71 18.48
CA HIS A 66 6.97 -1.81 18.49
C HIS A 66 6.48 -2.53 17.22
N VAL A 67 5.31 -3.16 17.32
CA VAL A 67 4.76 -4.03 16.28
C VAL A 67 4.23 -3.19 15.11
N PHE A 68 4.40 -3.69 13.89
CA PHE A 68 3.92 -3.07 12.65
C PHE A 68 4.49 -1.69 12.34
N ALA A 69 5.71 -1.41 12.82
CA ALA A 69 6.40 -0.16 12.55
C ALA A 69 6.37 0.16 11.06
N SER A 70 5.78 1.30 10.72
CA SER A 70 5.59 1.83 9.36
C SER A 70 4.82 1.05 8.34
N LEU A 71 4.21 -0.09 8.67
CA LEU A 71 3.42 -0.84 7.70
C LEU A 71 2.39 0.05 6.97
N TRP A 72 1.84 1.03 7.68
CA TRP A 72 0.92 2.03 7.14
C TRP A 72 1.47 2.79 5.93
N VAL A 73 2.80 2.96 5.82
CA VAL A 73 3.46 3.63 4.69
C VAL A 73 3.32 2.81 3.42
N ALA A 74 3.64 1.51 3.46
CA ALA A 74 3.43 0.62 2.32
C ALA A 74 1.95 0.53 1.93
N VAL A 75 1.06 0.45 2.94
CA VAL A 75 -0.38 0.36 2.71
C VAL A 75 -0.92 1.66 2.09
N LEU A 76 -0.50 2.85 2.55
CA LEU A 76 -0.88 4.12 1.92
C LEU A 76 -0.33 4.26 0.51
N ALA A 77 0.93 3.85 0.29
CA ALA A 77 1.56 3.91 -1.02
C ALA A 77 0.83 3.04 -2.06
N PHE A 78 0.18 1.96 -1.61
CA PHE A 78 -0.75 1.19 -2.42
C PHE A 78 -2.12 1.88 -2.55
N ALA A 79 -2.73 2.22 -1.42
CA ALA A 79 -4.14 2.55 -1.32
C ALA A 79 -4.47 3.91 -1.95
N LEU A 80 -3.62 4.91 -1.77
CA LEU A 80 -3.86 6.25 -2.30
C LEU A 80 -3.87 6.28 -3.83
N PRO A 81 -2.84 5.75 -4.54
CA PRO A 81 -2.90 5.69 -6.00
C PRO A 81 -4.02 4.77 -6.50
N ALA A 82 -4.30 3.64 -5.84
CA ALA A 82 -5.42 2.77 -6.20
C ALA A 82 -6.77 3.48 -6.12
N PHE A 83 -6.98 4.28 -5.07
CA PHE A 83 -8.16 5.12 -4.89
C PHE A 83 -8.28 6.17 -6.00
N LEU A 84 -7.22 6.94 -6.25
CA LEU A 84 -7.19 7.98 -7.28
C LEU A 84 -7.42 7.40 -8.69
N LEU A 85 -6.80 6.26 -8.99
CA LEU A 85 -7.00 5.54 -10.24
C LEU A 85 -8.45 5.10 -10.40
N SER A 86 -9.05 4.58 -9.33
CA SER A 86 -10.43 4.07 -9.35
C SER A 86 -11.47 5.18 -9.50
N LEU A 87 -11.24 6.36 -8.91
CA LEU A 87 -12.12 7.52 -9.10
C LEU A 87 -12.27 7.91 -10.57
N GLY A 88 -11.20 7.80 -11.36
CA GLY A 88 -11.23 8.08 -12.80
C GLY A 88 -12.11 7.11 -13.61
N GLY A 89 -12.48 5.95 -13.02
CA GLY A 89 -13.32 4.92 -13.62
C GLY A 89 -14.75 4.88 -13.09
N VAL A 90 -15.10 5.63 -12.04
CA VAL A 90 -16.44 5.60 -11.44
C VAL A 90 -17.49 6.10 -12.45
N GLY A 91 -18.58 5.34 -12.59
CA GLY A 91 -19.69 5.68 -13.48
C GLY A 91 -19.46 5.37 -14.97
N LYS A 92 -18.28 4.85 -15.34
CA LYS A 92 -17.98 4.43 -16.72
C LYS A 92 -18.28 2.95 -16.94
N THR A 93 -18.68 2.61 -18.16
CA THR A 93 -19.01 1.23 -18.54
C THR A 93 -17.75 0.36 -18.61
N PRO A 94 -17.70 -0.77 -17.87
CA PRO A 94 -16.56 -1.67 -17.91
C PRO A 94 -16.44 -2.38 -19.27
N CYS A 95 -15.20 -2.64 -19.71
CA CYS A 95 -14.95 -3.34 -20.97
C CYS A 95 -15.42 -4.79 -20.89
N PRO A 96 -16.17 -5.30 -21.91
CA PRO A 96 -16.42 -6.72 -22.05
C PRO A 96 -15.12 -7.48 -22.37
N PRO A 97 -15.08 -8.82 -22.20
CA PRO A 97 -13.86 -9.62 -22.42
C PRO A 97 -13.26 -9.53 -23.83
N ASN A 98 -14.10 -9.29 -24.84
CA ASN A 98 -13.68 -9.02 -26.22
C ASN A 98 -14.32 -7.71 -26.67
N PRO A 99 -13.77 -6.56 -26.28
CA PRO A 99 -14.30 -5.29 -26.72
C PRO A 99 -13.97 -5.06 -28.20
N PRO A 100 -14.86 -4.45 -28.99
CA PRO A 100 -14.47 -3.88 -30.27
C PRO A 100 -13.36 -2.84 -30.04
N PRO A 101 -12.57 -2.48 -31.09
CA PRO A 101 -11.50 -1.51 -30.96
C PRO A 101 -11.98 -0.23 -30.28
N ILE A 102 -11.18 0.31 -29.35
CA ILE A 102 -11.51 1.57 -28.68
C ILE A 102 -11.51 2.69 -29.72
N THR A 103 -12.63 3.39 -29.84
CA THR A 103 -12.83 4.51 -30.77
C THR A 103 -13.43 5.70 -30.03
N ASN A 104 -13.54 6.85 -30.71
CA ASN A 104 -14.22 8.03 -30.15
C ASN A 104 -15.69 7.79 -29.80
N THR A 105 -16.34 6.78 -30.40
CA THR A 105 -17.74 6.43 -30.15
C THR A 105 -17.91 5.21 -29.23
N TYR A 106 -16.83 4.47 -28.97
CA TYR A 106 -16.82 3.32 -28.06
C TYR A 106 -15.62 3.40 -27.12
N SER A 107 -15.87 3.82 -25.88
CA SER A 107 -14.89 3.81 -24.80
C SER A 107 -15.43 2.98 -23.63
N CYS A 108 -14.54 2.21 -23.02
CA CYS A 108 -14.84 1.40 -21.86
C CYS A 108 -13.66 1.46 -20.89
N VAL A 109 -13.91 1.13 -19.64
CA VAL A 109 -12.89 1.18 -18.58
C VAL A 109 -12.53 -0.19 -18.05
N PHE A 110 -11.41 -0.25 -17.33
CA PHE A 110 -10.98 -1.43 -16.63
C PHE A 110 -12.12 -2.01 -15.76
N PRO A 111 -12.47 -3.30 -15.92
CA PRO A 111 -13.69 -3.85 -15.32
C PRO A 111 -13.65 -3.93 -13.80
N GLY A 112 -12.46 -3.95 -13.20
CA GLY A 112 -12.27 -4.10 -11.76
C GLY A 112 -12.32 -2.81 -10.94
N TYR A 113 -12.64 -1.65 -11.51
CA TYR A 113 -12.53 -0.36 -10.77
C TYR A 113 -13.40 -0.27 -9.51
N GLY A 114 -14.61 -0.83 -9.53
CA GLY A 114 -15.46 -0.85 -8.33
C GLY A 114 -14.86 -1.67 -7.19
N ALA A 115 -14.31 -2.85 -7.51
CA ALA A 115 -13.64 -3.71 -6.54
C ALA A 115 -12.33 -3.10 -6.04
N LEU A 116 -11.55 -2.50 -6.93
CA LEU A 116 -10.32 -1.78 -6.58
C LEU A 116 -10.61 -0.57 -5.67
N LEU A 117 -11.69 0.18 -5.93
CA LEU A 117 -12.11 1.30 -5.08
C LEU A 117 -12.46 0.84 -3.67
N ALA A 118 -13.33 -0.18 -3.55
CA ALA A 118 -13.72 -0.73 -2.25
C ALA A 118 -12.52 -1.25 -1.47
N PHE A 119 -11.62 -1.97 -2.15
CA PHE A 119 -10.39 -2.47 -1.57
C PHE A 119 -9.45 -1.34 -1.11
N ALA A 120 -9.26 -0.32 -1.94
CA ALA A 120 -8.44 0.85 -1.61
C ALA A 120 -8.98 1.62 -0.41
N LEU A 121 -10.30 1.77 -0.28
CA LEU A 121 -10.93 2.42 0.88
C LEU A 121 -10.65 1.66 2.18
N VAL A 122 -10.80 0.33 2.16
CA VAL A 122 -10.49 -0.53 3.32
C VAL A 122 -9.01 -0.39 3.70
N LEU A 123 -8.11 -0.44 2.73
CA LEU A 123 -6.69 -0.27 2.97
C LEU A 123 -6.32 1.13 3.46
N MET A 124 -6.96 2.19 2.95
CA MET A 124 -6.76 3.55 3.48
C MET A 124 -7.18 3.63 4.95
N ALA A 125 -8.34 3.09 5.31
CA ALA A 125 -8.79 3.05 6.70
C ALA A 125 -7.80 2.29 7.60
N ALA A 126 -7.34 1.11 7.15
CA ALA A 126 -6.35 0.32 7.87
C ALA A 126 -5.01 1.07 8.02
N ALA A 127 -4.58 1.80 6.99
CA ALA A 127 -3.34 2.58 7.04
C ALA A 127 -3.45 3.77 8.00
N ILE A 128 -4.59 4.46 8.04
CA ILE A 128 -4.84 5.54 9.01
C ILE A 128 -4.78 4.99 10.43
N VAL A 129 -5.46 3.87 10.70
CA VAL A 129 -5.40 3.21 12.02
C VAL A 129 -3.97 2.82 12.36
N GLY A 130 -3.23 2.22 11.42
CA GLY A 130 -1.82 1.88 11.58
C GLY A 130 -0.96 3.09 11.92
N ALA A 131 -1.12 4.20 11.21
CA ALA A 131 -0.39 5.45 11.44
C ALA A 131 -0.68 6.03 12.84
N VAL A 132 -1.93 5.98 13.30
CA VAL A 132 -2.32 6.43 14.64
C VAL A 132 -1.67 5.57 15.72
N LEU A 133 -1.67 4.24 15.56
CA LEU A 133 -1.01 3.33 16.50
C LEU A 133 0.50 3.54 16.54
N ASP A 134 1.12 3.75 15.39
CA ASP A 134 2.55 4.04 15.22
C ASP A 134 2.92 5.34 15.98
N LEU A 135 2.15 6.41 15.74
CA LEU A 135 2.35 7.70 16.39
C LEU A 135 2.20 7.60 17.92
N ARG A 136 1.17 6.89 18.40
CA ARG A 136 0.97 6.66 19.83
C ARG A 136 2.15 5.92 20.47
N ALA A 137 2.69 4.91 19.79
CA ALA A 137 3.85 4.16 20.28
C ALA A 137 5.09 5.05 20.43
N LEU A 138 5.29 5.97 19.49
CA LEU A 138 6.40 6.95 19.54
C LEU A 138 6.22 7.97 20.66
N LEU A 139 5.01 8.54 20.81
CA LEU A 139 4.71 9.54 21.85
C LEU A 139 4.89 8.98 23.27
N VAL A 140 4.42 7.75 23.53
CA VAL A 140 4.57 7.09 24.84
C VAL A 140 6.04 6.96 25.23
N ARG A 141 6.93 6.76 24.26
CA ARG A 141 8.38 6.64 24.53
C ARG A 141 9.05 7.98 24.75
N ALA A 142 8.66 9.00 23.99
CA ALA A 142 9.16 10.35 24.22
C ALA A 142 8.85 10.78 25.67
N GLY A 143 7.64 10.50 26.17
CA GLY A 143 7.26 10.78 27.55
C GLY A 143 8.05 10.00 28.61
N ARG A 144 8.42 8.74 28.35
CA ARG A 144 9.26 7.93 29.26
C ARG A 144 10.73 8.35 29.27
N ALA A 145 11.22 8.96 28.20
CA ALA A 145 12.60 9.46 28.13
C ALA A 145 12.78 10.80 28.85
N SER A 146 11.69 11.53 29.10
CA SER A 146 11.67 12.81 29.82
C SER A 146 11.40 12.71 31.32
N SER A 147 11.08 11.52 31.85
CA SER A 147 10.83 11.24 33.27
C SER A 147 12.02 10.55 33.92
#